data_AF-A0A7X7RLR3-F1
#
_entry.id   AF-A0A7X7RLR3-F1
#
_cell.length_a   1.000
_cell.length_b   1.000
_cell.length_c   1.000
_cell.angle_alpha   90.00
_cell.angle_beta   90.00
_cell.angle_gamma   90.00
#
_symmetry.space_group_name_H-M   'P 1'
#
loop_
_entity.id
_entity.type
_entity.pdbx_description
1 polymer ?
#
loop_
_entity_poly.entity_id
_entity_poly.type
_entity_poly.pdbx_seq_one_letter_code
_entity_poly.pdbx_strand_id
1 'polypeptide(L)'
;AAAAAPNDWVRPKPDQRVLYYQLMDGLYDAILILDDQGHVVDGSKRITELLGYSREETWDMPIEKVITGMSRQMFEHLRRNLKENHHILIDARCFRKDGTSFAGEVGVSTLALTRSSNMVFAIRNVERRKNAMDEMRRGQAAFELSLSPGFVCDVDGFFQVVNPALLEAFGIPNVEQAKRVRFVDLLPDAARLFLRAACGDKVRETVKVSVANEVSVALELALAPLKNGQTVTGVAGAMRQPT
;
A
#
# COMPACT_ATOMS: atom_id res chain seq x y z
N ALA A 1 21.93 -47.18 -41.84
CA ALA A 1 20.88 -46.22 -41.47
C ALA A 1 20.34 -46.61 -40.10
N ALA A 2 20.60 -45.80 -39.07
CA ALA A 2 20.15 -46.07 -37.71
C ALA A 2 18.67 -45.68 -37.58
N ALA A 3 17.82 -46.65 -37.22
CA ALA A 3 16.42 -46.40 -36.91
C ALA A 3 16.34 -45.74 -35.52
N ALA A 4 15.91 -44.49 -35.47
CA ALA A 4 15.62 -43.79 -34.22
C ALA A 4 14.37 -44.38 -33.57
N ALA A 5 14.46 -44.76 -32.30
CA ALA A 5 13.31 -45.16 -31.49
C ALA A 5 12.43 -43.93 -31.20
N PRO A 6 11.09 -44.05 -31.19
CA PRO A 6 10.20 -42.96 -30.83
C PRO A 6 10.28 -42.75 -29.31
N ASN A 7 10.81 -41.60 -28.92
CA ASN A 7 10.99 -41.23 -27.52
C ASN A 7 9.70 -40.62 -26.96
N ASP A 8 8.61 -41.40 -26.88
CA ASP A 8 7.36 -41.01 -26.23
C ASP A 8 7.49 -41.12 -24.70
N TRP A 9 8.32 -40.24 -24.13
CA TRP A 9 8.35 -40.02 -22.69
C TRP A 9 7.12 -39.23 -22.27
N VAL A 10 6.01 -39.92 -22.07
CA VAL A 10 4.82 -39.35 -21.42
C VAL A 10 5.17 -39.14 -19.95
N ARG A 11 5.34 -37.87 -19.52
CA ARG A 11 5.48 -37.56 -18.09
C ARG A 11 4.29 -38.16 -17.34
N PRO A 12 4.50 -39.01 -16.32
CA PRO A 12 3.39 -39.51 -15.52
C PRO A 12 2.63 -38.33 -14.91
N LYS A 13 1.31 -38.35 -15.03
CA LYS A 13 0.47 -37.33 -14.40
C LYS A 13 0.73 -37.38 -12.89
N PRO A 14 1.09 -36.26 -12.24
CA PRO A 14 1.29 -36.23 -10.80
C PRO A 14 0.00 -36.64 -10.08
N ASP A 15 0.15 -37.23 -8.88
CA ASP A 15 -0.97 -37.53 -8.00
C ASP A 15 -1.79 -36.24 -7.78
N GLN A 16 -3.06 -36.27 -8.17
CA GLN A 16 -3.93 -35.10 -8.13
C GLN A 16 -4.13 -34.57 -6.71
N ARG A 17 -4.09 -35.43 -5.67
CA ARG A 17 -4.16 -34.98 -4.28
C ARG A 17 -2.90 -34.24 -3.86
N VAL A 18 -1.73 -34.75 -4.25
CA VAL A 18 -0.45 -34.11 -3.96
C VAL A 18 -0.38 -32.76 -4.65
N LEU A 19 -0.76 -32.70 -5.94
CA LEU A 19 -0.81 -31.47 -6.70
C LEU A 19 -1.78 -30.45 -6.08
N TYR A 20 -2.97 -30.87 -5.66
CA TYR A 20 -3.95 -30.01 -4.99
C TYR A 20 -3.38 -29.35 -3.73
N TYR A 21 -2.77 -30.12 -2.82
CA TYR A 21 -2.19 -29.55 -1.60
C TYR A 21 -0.97 -28.68 -1.88
N GLN A 22 -0.10 -29.09 -2.81
CA GLN A 22 1.05 -28.27 -3.20
C GLN A 22 0.63 -26.94 -3.85
N LEU A 23 -0.43 -26.95 -4.65
CA LEU A 23 -0.98 -25.72 -5.22
C LEU A 23 -1.54 -24.82 -4.12
N MET A 24 -2.39 -25.34 -3.24
CA MET A 24 -2.98 -24.55 -2.15
C MET A 24 -1.91 -23.98 -1.20
N ASP A 25 -0.90 -24.76 -0.84
CA ASP A 25 0.16 -24.35 0.07
C ASP A 25 1.17 -23.41 -0.60
N GLY A 26 1.28 -23.45 -1.93
CA GLY A 26 2.11 -22.55 -2.72
C GLY A 26 1.50 -21.17 -2.95
N LEU A 27 0.21 -20.97 -2.66
CA LEU A 27 -0.46 -19.68 -2.80
C LEU A 27 -0.08 -18.73 -1.65
N TYR A 28 0.04 -17.44 -2.00
CA TYR A 28 0.36 -16.40 -1.02
C TYR A 28 -0.79 -16.13 -0.03
N ASP A 29 -2.02 -16.24 -0.52
CA ASP A 29 -3.24 -15.99 0.24
C ASP A 29 -3.64 -17.23 1.04
N ALA A 30 -4.24 -17.04 2.22
CA ALA A 30 -4.79 -18.14 2.98
C ALA A 30 -6.09 -18.62 2.34
N ILE A 31 -6.12 -19.87 1.90
CA ILE A 31 -7.28 -20.46 1.23
C ILE A 31 -8.10 -21.26 2.23
N LEU A 32 -9.36 -20.90 2.41
CA LEU A 32 -10.38 -21.71 3.09
C LEU A 32 -11.37 -22.22 2.03
N ILE A 33 -11.71 -23.50 2.11
CA ILE A 33 -12.80 -24.09 1.34
C ILE A 33 -13.94 -24.35 2.31
N LEU A 34 -15.11 -23.84 1.97
CA LEU A 34 -16.31 -23.95 2.79
C LEU A 34 -17.34 -24.84 2.09
N ASP A 35 -18.09 -25.58 2.89
CA ASP A 35 -19.32 -26.22 2.46
C ASP A 35 -20.44 -25.20 2.21
N ASP A 36 -21.62 -25.72 1.93
CA ASP A 36 -22.78 -24.96 1.54
C ASP A 36 -23.51 -24.29 2.72
N GLN A 37 -23.10 -24.60 3.96
CA GLN A 37 -23.51 -23.98 5.22
C GLN A 37 -22.47 -22.99 5.77
N GLY A 38 -21.33 -22.82 5.11
CA GLY A 38 -20.26 -21.90 5.52
C GLY A 38 -19.27 -22.49 6.54
N HIS A 39 -19.21 -23.82 6.66
CA HIS A 39 -18.24 -24.51 7.50
C HIS A 39 -17.02 -24.94 6.69
N VAL A 40 -15.84 -24.81 7.28
CA VAL A 40 -14.58 -25.15 6.63
C VAL A 40 -14.46 -26.66 6.43
N VAL A 41 -14.25 -27.07 5.19
CA VAL A 41 -14.02 -28.46 4.77
C VAL A 41 -12.59 -28.73 4.32
N ASP A 42 -11.81 -27.70 3.97
CA ASP A 42 -10.37 -27.84 3.76
C ASP A 42 -9.71 -26.45 3.74
N GLY A 43 -8.37 -26.42 3.75
CA GLY A 43 -7.65 -25.17 3.67
C GLY A 43 -6.15 -25.31 3.50
N SER A 44 -5.51 -24.22 3.05
CA SER A 44 -4.06 -24.14 2.87
C SER A 44 -3.33 -24.05 4.22
N LYS A 45 -2.09 -24.52 4.31
CA LYS A 45 -1.22 -24.34 5.47
C LYS A 45 -1.06 -22.87 5.89
N ARG A 46 -1.18 -21.95 4.94
CA ARG A 46 -1.10 -20.49 5.18
C ARG A 46 -2.12 -19.97 6.20
N ILE A 47 -3.22 -20.70 6.42
CA ILE A 47 -4.20 -20.38 7.48
C ILE A 47 -3.55 -20.35 8.86
N THR A 48 -2.69 -21.32 9.17
CA THR A 48 -2.05 -21.39 10.49
C THR A 48 -1.14 -20.19 10.71
N GLU A 49 -0.41 -19.77 9.68
CA GLU A 49 0.48 -18.62 9.75
C GLU A 49 -0.29 -17.30 9.82
N LEU A 50 -1.43 -17.20 9.12
CA LEU A 50 -2.19 -15.95 9.02
C LEU A 50 -3.22 -15.75 10.14
N LEU A 51 -3.96 -16.80 10.48
CA LEU A 51 -5.08 -16.80 11.42
C LEU A 51 -4.75 -17.45 12.77
N GLY A 52 -3.67 -18.23 12.85
CA GLY A 52 -3.24 -18.88 14.11
C GLY A 52 -4.01 -20.15 14.49
N TYR A 53 -4.91 -20.64 13.62
CA TYR A 53 -5.61 -21.91 13.82
C TYR A 53 -4.81 -23.07 13.21
N SER A 54 -4.73 -24.21 13.92
CA SER A 54 -4.20 -25.43 13.30
C SER A 54 -5.17 -25.97 12.25
N ARG A 55 -4.69 -26.83 11.35
CA ARG A 55 -5.54 -27.44 10.33
C ARG A 55 -6.70 -28.22 10.95
N GLU A 56 -6.44 -28.94 12.03
CA GLU A 56 -7.45 -29.72 12.76
C GLU A 56 -8.49 -28.81 13.42
N GLU A 57 -8.05 -27.67 13.97
CA GLU A 57 -8.95 -26.67 14.58
C GLU A 57 -9.82 -25.97 13.54
N THR A 58 -9.34 -25.86 12.29
CA THR A 58 -10.12 -25.24 11.22
C THR A 58 -11.22 -26.15 10.70
N TRP A 59 -11.14 -27.47 10.89
CA TRP A 59 -12.18 -28.39 10.41
C TRP A 59 -13.54 -28.08 11.06
N ASP A 60 -14.59 -28.00 10.25
CA ASP A 60 -15.97 -27.67 10.67
C ASP A 60 -16.09 -26.30 11.38
N MET A 61 -15.10 -25.43 11.22
CA MET A 61 -15.14 -24.07 11.77
C MET A 61 -16.09 -23.20 10.94
N PRO A 62 -17.03 -22.45 11.55
CA PRO A 62 -17.85 -21.51 10.81
C PRO A 62 -17.04 -20.27 10.39
N ILE A 63 -17.23 -19.81 9.15
CA ILE A 63 -16.52 -18.64 8.60
C ILE A 63 -16.71 -17.35 9.40
N GLU A 64 -17.82 -17.24 10.15
CA GLU A 64 -18.12 -16.14 11.07
C GLU A 64 -17.04 -15.93 12.14
N LYS A 65 -16.30 -16.97 12.53
CA LYS A 65 -15.15 -16.84 13.46
C LYS A 65 -13.96 -16.13 12.84
N VAL A 66 -13.83 -16.19 11.51
CA VAL A 66 -12.72 -15.60 10.76
C VAL A 66 -13.09 -14.22 10.24
N ILE A 67 -14.32 -14.01 9.78
CA ILE A 67 -14.78 -12.77 9.14
C ILE A 67 -15.98 -12.20 9.90
N THR A 68 -15.81 -11.02 10.50
CA THR A 68 -16.91 -10.33 11.17
C THR A 68 -18.00 -9.91 10.18
N GLY A 69 -19.25 -10.07 10.58
CA GLY A 69 -20.41 -9.70 9.76
C GLY A 69 -20.74 -10.71 8.67
N MET A 70 -19.98 -11.81 8.56
CA MET A 70 -20.27 -12.92 7.64
C MET A 70 -21.42 -13.81 8.14
N SER A 71 -22.54 -13.21 8.55
CA SER A 71 -23.70 -13.98 9.02
C SER A 71 -24.16 -14.99 7.97
N ARG A 72 -24.86 -16.04 8.40
CA ARG A 72 -25.54 -16.97 7.48
C ARG A 72 -26.30 -16.28 6.32
N GLN A 73 -27.00 -15.17 6.60
CA GLN A 73 -27.71 -14.41 5.57
C GLN A 73 -26.76 -13.77 4.55
N MET A 74 -25.64 -13.19 5.01
CA MET A 74 -24.60 -12.64 4.14
C MET A 74 -23.94 -13.74 3.31
N PHE A 75 -23.65 -14.89 3.92
CA PHE A 75 -23.09 -16.04 3.22
C PHE A 75 -24.03 -16.55 2.11
N GLU A 76 -25.32 -16.69 2.39
CA GLU A 76 -26.34 -17.06 1.39
C GLU A 76 -26.48 -16.01 0.28
N HIS A 77 -26.30 -14.72 0.60
CA HIS A 77 -26.27 -13.65 -0.40
C HIS A 77 -25.04 -13.78 -1.31
N LEU A 78 -23.84 -13.97 -0.76
CA LEU A 78 -22.61 -14.21 -1.53
C LEU A 78 -22.75 -15.44 -2.44
N ARG A 79 -23.28 -16.54 -1.90
CA ARG A 79 -23.51 -17.79 -2.66
C ARG A 79 -24.44 -17.57 -3.85
N ARG A 80 -25.49 -16.75 -3.71
CA ARG A 80 -26.39 -16.39 -4.82
C ARG A 80 -25.68 -15.52 -5.86
N ASN A 81 -24.98 -14.47 -5.43
CA ASN A 81 -24.28 -13.55 -6.34
C ASN A 81 -23.16 -14.25 -7.13
N LEU A 82 -22.54 -15.31 -6.56
CA LEU A 82 -21.55 -16.13 -7.24
C LEU A 82 -22.12 -17.09 -8.30
N LYS A 83 -23.44 -17.31 -8.34
CA LYS A 83 -24.05 -18.02 -9.47
C LYS A 83 -24.08 -17.12 -10.72
N GLU A 84 -24.18 -15.82 -10.51
CA GLU A 84 -24.21 -14.81 -11.56
C GLU A 84 -22.80 -14.32 -11.92
N ASN A 85 -21.86 -14.37 -10.97
CA ASN A 85 -20.48 -13.87 -11.11
C ASN A 85 -19.44 -14.95 -10.85
N HIS A 86 -18.34 -14.96 -11.61
CA HIS A 86 -17.28 -15.97 -11.45
C HIS A 86 -16.44 -15.78 -10.17
N HIS A 87 -16.38 -14.56 -9.63
CA HIS A 87 -15.66 -14.21 -8.41
C HIS A 87 -16.23 -12.93 -7.78
N ILE A 88 -16.11 -12.80 -6.46
CA ILE A 88 -16.47 -11.60 -5.70
C ILE A 88 -15.27 -11.20 -4.84
N LEU A 89 -14.97 -9.91 -4.76
CA LEU A 89 -13.95 -9.39 -3.85
C LEU A 89 -14.64 -8.60 -2.73
N ILE A 90 -14.33 -8.92 -1.48
CA ILE A 90 -14.85 -8.19 -0.32
C ILE A 90 -13.72 -7.66 0.54
N ASP A 91 -13.86 -6.40 0.98
CA ASP A 91 -13.08 -5.85 2.07
C ASP A 91 -13.70 -6.31 3.40
N ALA A 92 -12.88 -6.89 4.26
CA ALA A 92 -13.33 -7.51 5.50
C ALA A 92 -12.42 -7.17 6.68
N ARG A 93 -12.94 -7.28 7.90
CA ARG A 93 -12.11 -7.40 9.11
C ARG A 93 -12.00 -8.89 9.45
N CYS A 94 -10.79 -9.40 9.41
CA CYS A 94 -10.50 -10.80 9.72
C CYS A 94 -9.94 -10.95 11.13
N PHE A 95 -10.30 -12.03 11.82
CA PHE A 95 -9.89 -12.31 13.20
C PHE A 95 -8.98 -13.53 13.26
N ARG A 96 -7.99 -13.43 14.15
CA ARG A 96 -7.09 -14.52 14.50
C ARG A 96 -7.60 -15.25 15.74
N LYS A 97 -7.08 -16.45 15.97
CA LYS A 97 -7.36 -17.26 17.16
C LYS A 97 -7.11 -16.53 18.47
N ASP A 98 -6.10 -15.67 18.52
CA ASP A 98 -5.73 -14.88 19.72
C ASP A 98 -6.66 -13.67 19.97
N GLY A 99 -7.69 -13.47 19.13
CA GLY A 99 -8.64 -12.36 19.22
C GLY A 99 -8.17 -11.06 18.57
N THR A 100 -6.91 -10.99 18.11
CA THR A 100 -6.46 -9.86 17.28
C THR A 100 -7.15 -9.92 15.91
N SER A 101 -7.20 -8.79 15.24
CA SER A 101 -7.79 -8.71 13.90
C SER A 101 -6.84 -8.01 12.93
N PHE A 102 -7.14 -8.08 11.64
CA PHE A 102 -6.46 -7.35 10.58
C PHE A 102 -7.42 -6.97 9.46
N ALA A 103 -7.06 -5.96 8.67
CA ALA A 103 -7.80 -5.63 7.46
C ALA A 103 -7.50 -6.69 6.39
N GLY A 104 -8.54 -7.43 6.00
CA GLY A 104 -8.50 -8.47 4.99
C GLY A 104 -9.12 -8.01 3.69
N GLU A 105 -8.56 -8.48 2.58
CA GLU A 105 -9.20 -8.48 1.27
C GLU A 105 -9.47 -9.94 0.93
N VAL A 106 -10.72 -10.30 0.68
CA VAL A 106 -11.15 -11.69 0.54
C VAL A 106 -11.74 -11.91 -0.84
N GLY A 107 -11.06 -12.71 -1.65
CA GLY A 107 -11.59 -13.21 -2.91
C GLY A 107 -12.47 -14.43 -2.66
N VAL A 108 -13.68 -14.41 -3.18
CA VAL A 108 -14.65 -15.50 -3.04
C VAL A 108 -14.97 -16.06 -4.42
N SER A 109 -14.87 -17.39 -4.58
CA SER A 109 -15.24 -18.09 -5.81
C SER A 109 -15.94 -19.42 -5.49
N THR A 110 -16.45 -20.11 -6.52
CA THR A 110 -17.02 -21.46 -6.36
C THR A 110 -16.11 -22.51 -6.98
N LEU A 111 -16.10 -23.72 -6.40
CA LEU A 111 -15.44 -24.90 -6.95
C LEU A 111 -16.51 -25.93 -7.36
N ALA A 112 -16.48 -26.36 -8.62
CA ALA A 112 -17.39 -27.39 -9.14
C ALA A 112 -16.88 -28.84 -8.93
N LEU A 113 -15.78 -29.02 -8.16
CA LEU A 113 -15.00 -30.27 -8.12
C LEU A 113 -15.52 -31.35 -7.16
N THR A 114 -16.55 -31.06 -6.35
CA THR A 114 -17.18 -32.04 -5.43
C THR A 114 -18.70 -31.90 -5.44
N ARG A 115 -19.44 -32.92 -4.97
CA ARG A 115 -20.92 -33.06 -5.04
C ARG A 115 -21.77 -31.95 -4.38
N SER A 116 -21.20 -30.81 -4.04
CA SER A 116 -21.86 -29.69 -3.37
C SER A 116 -21.18 -28.38 -3.79
N SER A 117 -21.93 -27.28 -3.79
CA SER A 117 -21.48 -25.94 -4.18
C SER A 117 -20.49 -25.33 -3.17
N ASN A 118 -19.29 -25.89 -3.10
CA ASN A 118 -18.26 -25.41 -2.19
C ASN A 118 -17.78 -24.03 -2.63
N MET A 119 -17.50 -23.18 -1.65
CA MET A 119 -17.00 -21.84 -1.85
C MET A 119 -15.55 -21.75 -1.41
N VAL A 120 -14.74 -21.04 -2.17
CA VAL A 120 -13.33 -20.78 -1.85
C VAL A 120 -13.21 -19.35 -1.38
N PHE A 121 -12.58 -19.17 -0.22
CA PHE A 121 -12.25 -17.88 0.35
C PHE A 121 -10.73 -17.75 0.36
N ALA A 122 -10.20 -16.87 -0.49
CA ALA A 122 -8.80 -16.49 -0.52
C ALA A 122 -8.61 -15.21 0.30
N ILE A 123 -8.04 -15.34 1.49
CA ILE A 123 -7.89 -14.26 2.46
C ILE A 123 -6.48 -13.67 2.37
N ARG A 124 -6.41 -12.38 2.06
CA ARG A 124 -5.17 -11.60 2.02
C ARG A 124 -5.14 -10.56 3.13
N ASN A 125 -4.07 -10.55 3.91
CA ASN A 125 -3.83 -9.46 4.86
C ASN A 125 -3.29 -8.22 4.14
N VAL A 126 -4.06 -7.15 4.18
CA VAL A 126 -3.73 -5.87 3.55
C VAL A 126 -3.51 -4.75 4.58
N GLU A 127 -3.46 -5.06 5.88
CA GLU A 127 -3.36 -4.08 6.96
C GLU A 127 -2.11 -3.20 6.84
N ARG A 128 -0.93 -3.81 6.63
CA ARG A 128 0.33 -3.04 6.43
C ARG A 128 0.20 -2.05 5.27
N ARG A 129 -0.42 -2.48 4.17
CA ARG A 129 -0.60 -1.67 2.97
C ARG A 129 -1.61 -0.54 3.21
N LYS A 130 -2.75 -0.83 3.85
CA LYS A 130 -3.78 0.18 4.18
C LYS A 130 -3.25 1.20 5.20
N ASN A 131 -2.56 0.75 6.25
CA ASN A 131 -1.98 1.65 7.25
C ASN A 131 -0.95 2.61 6.65
N ALA A 132 -0.07 2.11 5.77
CA ALA A 132 0.91 2.96 5.09
C ALA A 132 0.24 4.01 4.18
N MET A 133 -0.81 3.63 3.46
CA MET A 133 -1.60 4.58 2.66
C MET A 133 -2.31 5.62 3.52
N ASP A 134 -2.89 5.23 4.66
CA ASP A 134 -3.59 6.15 5.54
C ASP A 134 -2.62 7.11 6.27
N GLU A 135 -1.45 6.63 6.67
CA GLU A 135 -0.39 7.48 7.22
C GLU A 135 0.09 8.51 6.19
N MET A 136 0.33 8.07 4.94
CA MET A 136 0.67 8.98 3.84
C MET A 136 -0.41 10.03 3.60
N ARG A 137 -1.69 9.62 3.57
CA ARG A 137 -2.83 10.54 3.41
C ARG A 137 -2.92 11.57 4.53
N ARG A 138 -2.71 11.15 5.79
CA ARG A 138 -2.70 12.08 6.94
C ARG A 138 -1.58 13.09 6.84
N GLY A 139 -0.37 12.64 6.48
CA GLY A 139 0.78 13.52 6.26
C GLY A 139 0.53 14.53 5.13
N GLN A 140 -0.03 14.06 4.01
CA GLN A 140 -0.38 14.91 2.88
C GLN A 140 -1.42 15.97 3.28
N ALA A 141 -2.50 15.57 3.97
CA ALA A 141 -3.51 16.52 4.44
C ALA A 141 -2.94 17.58 5.40
N ALA A 142 -2.07 17.17 6.33
CA ALA A 142 -1.40 18.11 7.24
C ALA A 142 -0.48 19.09 6.50
N PHE A 143 0.22 18.63 5.46
CA PHE A 143 1.08 19.46 4.62
C PHE A 143 0.26 20.45 3.76
N GLU A 144 -0.81 19.98 3.13
CA GLU A 144 -1.71 20.80 2.31
C GLU A 144 -2.41 21.90 3.11
N LEU A 145 -2.80 21.60 4.37
CA LEU A 145 -3.47 22.56 5.25
C LEU A 145 -2.48 23.43 6.07
N SER A 146 -1.17 23.22 5.94
CA SER A 146 -0.16 24.02 6.63
C SER A 146 -0.16 25.47 6.12
N LEU A 147 -0.21 26.43 7.05
CA LEU A 147 -0.15 27.86 6.74
C LEU A 147 1.26 28.35 6.40
N SER A 148 2.30 27.59 6.72
CA SER A 148 3.68 27.95 6.36
C SER A 148 4.00 27.42 4.96
N PRO A 149 4.57 28.24 4.05
CA PRO A 149 5.06 27.77 2.76
C PRO A 149 6.00 26.57 2.91
N GLY A 150 5.61 25.46 2.30
CA GLY A 150 6.29 24.17 2.38
C GLY A 150 6.49 23.58 0.99
N PHE A 151 7.61 22.88 0.82
CA PHE A 151 8.00 22.31 -0.47
C PHE A 151 8.90 21.09 -0.36
N VAL A 152 8.99 20.39 -1.48
CA VAL A 152 10.02 19.40 -1.79
C VAL A 152 10.58 19.73 -3.16
N CYS A 153 11.91 19.77 -3.27
CA CYS A 153 12.64 19.86 -4.52
C CYS A 153 13.41 18.57 -4.80
N ASP A 154 13.74 18.34 -6.07
CA ASP A 154 14.83 17.42 -6.44
C ASP A 154 16.22 18.03 -6.15
N VAL A 155 17.28 17.28 -6.49
CA VAL A 155 18.67 17.71 -6.27
C VAL A 155 19.08 18.91 -7.12
N ASP A 156 18.42 19.15 -8.25
CA ASP A 156 18.67 20.29 -9.14
C ASP A 156 17.90 21.54 -8.69
N GLY A 157 17.03 21.39 -7.69
CA GLY A 157 16.26 22.45 -7.05
C GLY A 157 14.91 22.70 -7.69
N PHE A 158 14.46 21.90 -8.66
CA PHE A 158 13.10 22.04 -9.20
C PHE A 158 12.09 21.54 -8.18
N PHE A 159 11.01 22.32 -7.98
CA PHE A 159 9.94 21.91 -7.09
C PHE A 159 9.25 20.64 -7.62
N GLN A 160 9.03 19.68 -6.74
CA GLN A 160 8.30 18.44 -7.03
C GLN A 160 6.95 18.42 -6.32
N VAL A 161 6.92 18.97 -5.10
CA VAL A 161 5.72 19.13 -4.27
C VAL A 161 5.75 20.50 -3.61
N VAL A 162 4.62 21.20 -3.58
CA VAL A 162 4.45 22.48 -2.89
C VAL A 162 3.07 22.51 -2.24
N ASN A 163 2.94 23.20 -1.10
CA ASN A 163 1.63 23.42 -0.49
C ASN A 163 0.99 24.74 -0.99
N PRO A 164 -0.32 24.95 -0.76
CA PRO A 164 -1.01 26.18 -1.16
C PRO A 164 -0.37 27.46 -0.62
N ALA A 165 0.11 27.44 0.64
CA ALA A 165 0.76 28.60 1.24
C ALA A 165 1.99 29.09 0.46
N LEU A 166 2.76 28.18 -0.16
CA LEU A 166 3.89 28.57 -1.01
C LEU A 166 3.44 29.20 -2.31
N LEU A 167 2.42 28.61 -2.96
CA LEU A 167 1.86 29.18 -4.19
C LEU A 167 1.37 30.61 -3.95
N GLU A 168 0.65 30.84 -2.85
CA GLU A 168 0.17 32.15 -2.45
C GLU A 168 1.31 33.12 -2.13
N ALA A 169 2.28 32.70 -1.31
CA ALA A 169 3.39 33.56 -0.88
C ALA A 169 4.25 34.09 -2.06
N PHE A 170 4.40 33.29 -3.11
CA PHE A 170 5.21 33.65 -4.29
C PHE A 170 4.37 33.98 -5.54
N GLY A 171 3.04 34.03 -5.40
CA GLY A 171 2.13 34.32 -6.52
C GLY A 171 2.22 33.33 -7.67
N ILE A 172 2.55 32.05 -7.39
CA ILE A 172 2.65 31.00 -8.40
C ILE A 172 1.24 30.44 -8.65
N PRO A 173 0.69 30.52 -9.89
CA PRO A 173 -0.70 30.19 -10.17
C PRO A 173 -1.14 28.75 -9.84
N ASN A 174 -0.27 27.76 -9.99
CA ASN A 174 -0.58 26.36 -9.71
C ASN A 174 0.69 25.50 -9.58
N VAL A 175 0.50 24.27 -9.10
CA VAL A 175 1.57 23.28 -8.89
C VAL A 175 2.34 22.95 -10.18
N GLU A 176 1.68 22.91 -11.34
CA GLU A 176 2.34 22.58 -12.62
C GLU A 176 3.32 23.66 -13.07
N GLN A 177 3.02 24.93 -12.77
CA GLN A 177 3.97 26.02 -12.97
C GLN A 177 5.07 26.02 -11.93
N ALA A 178 4.74 25.73 -10.66
CA ALA A 178 5.75 25.61 -9.61
C ALA A 178 6.82 24.57 -9.96
N LYS A 179 6.45 23.43 -10.56
CA LYS A 179 7.38 22.38 -11.00
C LYS A 179 8.42 22.83 -12.03
N ARG A 180 8.21 23.97 -12.70
CA ARG A 180 9.14 24.56 -13.67
C ARG A 180 10.05 25.61 -13.07
N VAL A 181 9.82 25.98 -11.82
CA VAL A 181 10.61 26.97 -11.08
C VAL A 181 11.65 26.23 -10.24
N ARG A 182 12.88 26.75 -10.23
CA ARG A 182 13.92 26.26 -9.32
C ARG A 182 13.93 27.09 -8.04
N PHE A 183 14.16 26.42 -6.92
CA PHE A 183 14.30 27.04 -5.62
C PHE A 183 15.31 28.20 -5.63
N VAL A 184 16.47 27.99 -6.26
CA VAL A 184 17.55 29.00 -6.31
C VAL A 184 17.24 30.19 -7.20
N ASP A 185 16.34 30.04 -8.18
CA ASP A 185 15.90 31.16 -9.01
C ASP A 185 14.86 32.01 -8.26
N LEU A 186 14.03 31.36 -7.43
CA LEU A 186 13.03 32.01 -6.59
C LEU A 186 13.65 32.69 -5.35
N LEU A 187 14.66 32.06 -4.74
CA LEU A 187 15.33 32.50 -3.52
C LEU A 187 16.86 32.42 -3.71
N PRO A 188 17.46 33.28 -4.55
CA PRO A 188 18.89 33.25 -4.83
C PRO A 188 19.75 33.45 -3.57
N ASP A 189 19.30 34.31 -2.65
CA ASP A 189 19.98 34.57 -1.38
C ASP A 189 20.06 33.33 -0.47
N ALA A 190 19.17 32.34 -0.67
CA ALA A 190 19.13 31.09 0.11
C ALA A 190 19.83 29.91 -0.60
N ALA A 191 20.44 30.12 -1.77
CA ALA A 191 21.04 29.04 -2.57
C ALA A 191 22.10 28.24 -1.79
N ARG A 192 22.91 28.91 -0.95
CA ARG A 192 23.90 28.25 -0.09
C ARG A 192 23.27 27.28 0.90
N LEU A 193 22.11 27.63 1.49
CA LEU A 193 21.42 26.76 2.43
C LEU A 193 20.86 25.52 1.72
N PHE A 194 20.33 25.71 0.52
CA PHE A 194 19.85 24.62 -0.32
C PHE A 194 20.97 23.63 -0.65
N LEU A 195 22.13 24.11 -1.10
CA LEU A 195 23.28 23.26 -1.42
C LEU A 195 23.76 22.44 -0.22
N ARG A 196 23.83 23.05 0.97
CA ARG A 196 24.15 22.32 2.21
C ARG A 196 23.15 21.21 2.49
N ALA A 197 21.86 21.49 2.34
CA ALA A 197 20.84 20.47 2.51
C ALA A 197 20.93 19.36 1.46
N ALA A 198 21.21 19.69 0.20
CA ALA A 198 21.46 18.72 -0.87
C ALA A 198 22.71 17.86 -0.62
N CYS A 199 23.71 18.38 0.11
CA CYS A 199 24.87 17.63 0.57
C CYS A 199 24.59 16.77 1.82
N GLY A 200 23.40 16.84 2.41
CA GLY A 200 22.98 16.00 3.52
C GLY A 200 22.81 16.70 4.87
N ASP A 201 23.00 18.02 4.94
CA ASP A 201 22.85 18.77 6.19
C ASP A 201 21.38 19.09 6.49
N LYS A 202 20.98 19.06 7.77
CA LYS A 202 19.75 19.74 8.20
C LYS A 202 20.10 21.17 8.55
N VAL A 203 19.42 22.13 7.93
CA VAL A 203 19.71 23.56 8.05
C VAL A 203 18.46 24.27 8.58
N ARG A 204 18.65 25.17 9.56
CA ARG A 204 17.59 26.07 10.02
C ARG A 204 18.21 27.44 10.30
N GLU A 205 18.00 28.38 9.40
CA GLU A 205 18.66 29.69 9.43
C GLU A 205 17.72 30.79 8.92
N THR A 206 17.91 32.00 9.46
CA THR A 206 17.22 33.20 8.99
C THR A 206 18.06 33.88 7.93
N VAL A 207 17.48 34.07 6.74
CA VAL A 207 18.11 34.72 5.58
C VAL A 207 17.34 35.98 5.24
N LYS A 208 18.05 37.06 4.93
CA LYS A 208 17.44 38.25 4.32
C LYS A 208 17.33 37.99 2.82
N VAL A 209 16.11 38.01 2.31
CA VAL A 209 15.83 37.77 0.90
C VAL A 209 15.36 39.07 0.26
N SER A 210 15.93 39.38 -0.89
CA SER A 210 15.55 40.52 -1.71
C SER A 210 14.29 40.19 -2.52
N VAL A 211 13.17 40.86 -2.23
CA VAL A 211 11.95 40.76 -3.05
C VAL A 211 12.01 41.82 -4.15
N ALA A 212 11.41 41.57 -5.32
CA ALA A 212 11.30 42.53 -6.42
C ALA A 212 10.83 43.89 -5.86
N ASN A 213 11.70 44.92 -5.94
CA ASN A 213 11.62 46.28 -5.36
C ASN A 213 12.57 46.60 -4.18
N GLU A 214 13.73 45.93 -4.03
CA GLU A 214 14.78 46.22 -3.01
C GLU A 214 14.36 46.07 -1.54
N VAL A 215 13.13 45.63 -1.27
CA VAL A 215 12.66 45.34 0.08
C VAL A 215 13.26 44.01 0.54
N SER A 216 14.12 44.08 1.55
CA SER A 216 14.69 42.91 2.21
C SER A 216 13.73 42.37 3.26
N VAL A 217 13.27 41.15 3.08
CA VAL A 217 12.43 40.43 4.05
C VAL A 217 13.27 39.37 4.75
N ALA A 218 13.21 39.30 6.08
CA ALA A 218 13.81 38.20 6.82
C ALA A 218 12.91 36.97 6.71
N LEU A 219 13.47 35.84 6.26
CA LEU A 219 12.79 34.55 6.20
C LEU A 219 13.56 33.55 7.03
N GLU A 220 12.88 32.89 7.96
CA GLU A 220 13.41 31.70 8.62
C GLU A 220 13.15 30.51 7.71
N LEU A 221 14.21 29.87 7.21
CA LEU A 221 14.14 28.66 6.40
C LEU A 221 14.58 27.45 7.20
N ALA A 222 13.83 26.35 7.11
CA ALA A 222 14.22 25.03 7.57
C ALA A 222 14.29 24.08 6.37
N LEU A 223 15.47 23.52 6.10
CA LEU A 223 15.74 22.62 4.98
C LEU A 223 16.32 21.30 5.50
N ALA A 224 15.90 20.18 4.90
CA ALA A 224 16.42 18.86 5.22
C ALA A 224 16.56 18.00 3.96
N PRO A 225 17.62 17.17 3.86
CA PRO A 225 17.76 16.21 2.76
C PRO A 225 16.66 15.15 2.81
N LEU A 226 16.13 14.83 1.64
CA LEU A 226 15.40 13.58 1.41
C LEU A 226 16.40 12.53 0.93
N LYS A 227 16.39 11.36 1.56
CA LYS A 227 17.35 10.28 1.28
C LYS A 227 16.63 9.02 0.82
N ASN A 228 17.19 8.34 -0.18
CA ASN A 228 16.89 6.96 -0.51
C ASN A 228 18.14 6.11 -0.23
N GLY A 229 18.13 5.41 0.90
CA GLY A 229 19.34 4.78 1.43
C GLY A 229 20.38 5.84 1.85
N GLN A 230 21.59 5.75 1.28
CA GLN A 230 22.67 6.71 1.54
C GLN A 230 22.66 7.92 0.59
N THR A 231 21.90 7.86 -0.49
CA THR A 231 21.88 8.90 -1.53
C THR A 231 20.83 9.97 -1.21
N VAL A 232 21.21 11.24 -1.29
CA VAL A 232 20.26 12.35 -1.24
C VAL A 232 19.55 12.46 -2.59
N THR A 233 18.22 12.42 -2.57
CA THR A 233 17.36 12.47 -3.78
C THR A 233 16.64 13.81 -3.93
N GLY A 234 16.74 14.69 -2.95
CA GLY A 234 16.10 16.00 -2.96
C GLY A 234 16.20 16.71 -1.63
N VAL A 235 15.50 17.84 -1.51
CA VAL A 235 15.46 18.67 -0.31
C VAL A 235 14.02 18.99 0.02
N ALA A 236 13.59 18.70 1.24
CA ALA A 236 12.33 19.19 1.79
C ALA A 236 12.58 20.48 2.56
N GLY A 237 11.67 21.45 2.43
CA GLY A 237 11.82 22.74 3.07
C GLY A 237 10.51 23.34 3.53
N ALA A 238 10.61 24.20 4.54
CA ALA A 238 9.55 25.11 4.95
C ALA A 238 10.16 26.47 5.27
N MET A 239 9.37 27.52 5.11
CA MET A 239 9.80 28.88 5.44
C MET A 239 8.68 29.65 6.12
N ARG A 240 9.07 30.63 6.94
CA ARG A 240 8.14 31.59 7.56
C ARG A 240 8.83 32.93 7.78
N GLN A 241 8.04 33.99 7.86
CA GLN A 241 8.54 35.26 8.37
C GLN A 241 8.60 35.18 9.91
N PRO A 242 9.72 35.55 10.54
CA PRO A 242 9.79 35.66 11.99
C PRO A 242 8.91 36.83 12.45
N THR A 243 8.10 36.59 13.48
CA THR A 243 7.31 37.61 14.20
C THR A 243 8.19 38.62 14.92
#